data_AF-A0A957LJU4-F1
#
_entry.id   AF-A0A957LJU4-F1
#
_cell.length_a   1.000
_cell.length_b   1.000
_cell.length_c   1.000
_cell.angle_alpha   90.00
_cell.angle_beta   90.00
_cell.angle_gamma   90.00
#
_symmetry.space_group_name_H-M   'P 1'
#
loop_
_entity.id
_entity.type
_entity.pdbx_description
1 polymer ?
#
loop_
_entity_poly.entity_id
_entity_poly.type
_entity_poly.pdbx_seq_one_letter_code
_entity_poly.pdbx_strand_id
1 'polypeptide(L)'
;MSAVAVQEKNTTPWWLILVFGILQVVVGVYFLTQPLTTAKVFTWLIGWYWLVTGAYYLVSLIWDRRQWGWKLFSGIIGVAAGWFLVDADPIARVASFGFAIVLVLGIQGIIMGISGLIAAFQGGGLGAGIMGGISIVVGILLLGNMAAATLVLPWVIGIFAIVGGIFAIIMAFRLK
;
A
#
# COMPACT_ATOMS: atom_id res chain seq x y z
N MET A 1 -4.60 -42.89 -22.48
CA MET A 1 -5.21 -41.60 -22.85
C MET A 1 -4.79 -40.59 -21.79
N SER A 2 -3.81 -39.73 -22.11
CA SER A 2 -3.29 -38.72 -21.17
C SER A 2 -3.80 -37.36 -21.62
N ALA A 3 -4.57 -36.69 -20.78
CA ALA A 3 -5.06 -35.34 -21.05
C ALA A 3 -3.88 -34.37 -21.09
N VAL A 4 -3.62 -33.78 -22.26
CA VAL A 4 -2.70 -32.65 -22.39
C VAL A 4 -3.41 -31.45 -21.80
N ALA A 5 -2.97 -31.00 -20.62
CA ALA A 5 -3.41 -29.72 -20.07
C ALA A 5 -2.92 -28.61 -21.00
N VAL A 6 -3.85 -27.94 -21.69
CA VAL A 6 -3.57 -26.71 -22.43
C VAL A 6 -3.18 -25.65 -21.39
N GLN A 7 -1.90 -25.30 -21.34
CA GLN A 7 -1.47 -24.10 -20.61
C GLN A 7 -2.05 -22.89 -21.33
N GLU A 8 -3.10 -22.28 -20.76
CA GLU A 8 -3.48 -20.93 -21.15
C GLU A 8 -2.31 -20.00 -20.82
N LYS A 9 -1.62 -19.54 -21.87
CA LYS A 9 -0.64 -18.47 -21.78
C LYS A 9 -1.42 -17.21 -21.46
N ASN A 10 -1.64 -16.93 -20.18
CA ASN A 10 -2.16 -15.64 -19.70
C ASN A 10 -1.11 -14.55 -19.98
N THR A 11 -1.00 -14.14 -21.25
CA THR A 11 -0.24 -12.96 -21.63
C THR A 11 -1.07 -11.76 -21.22
N THR A 12 -0.70 -11.13 -20.11
CA THR A 12 -1.23 -9.82 -19.75
C THR A 12 -1.10 -8.89 -20.97
N PRO A 13 -2.21 -8.32 -21.48
CA PRO A 13 -2.15 -7.43 -22.64
C PRO A 13 -1.20 -6.25 -22.39
N TRP A 14 -0.20 -6.07 -23.26
CA TRP A 14 0.82 -5.02 -23.10
C TRP A 14 0.23 -3.62 -22.95
N TRP A 15 -0.89 -3.35 -23.63
CA TRP A 15 -1.57 -2.05 -23.60
C TRP A 15 -2.17 -1.75 -22.22
N LEU A 16 -2.60 -2.76 -21.44
CA LEU A 16 -3.09 -2.56 -20.07
C LEU A 16 -1.95 -2.07 -19.16
N ILE A 17 -0.77 -2.66 -19.32
CA ILE A 17 0.42 -2.27 -18.55
C ILE A 17 0.86 -0.85 -18.95
N LEU A 18 0.76 -0.51 -20.24
CA LEU A 18 1.07 0.84 -20.72
C LEU A 18 0.12 1.88 -20.12
N VAL A 19 -1.20 1.64 -20.19
CA VAL A 19 -2.21 2.54 -19.63
C VAL A 19 -2.00 2.69 -18.12
N PHE A 20 -1.77 1.59 -17.40
CA PHE A 20 -1.48 1.63 -15.98
C PHE A 20 -0.24 2.48 -15.67
N GLY A 21 0.85 2.29 -16.41
CA GLY A 21 2.08 3.06 -16.23
C GLY A 21 1.89 4.56 -16.46
N ILE A 22 1.16 4.94 -17.52
CA ILE A 22 0.83 6.35 -17.81
C ILE A 22 0.00 6.95 -16.68
N LEU A 23 -1.06 6.25 -16.24
CA LEU A 23 -1.90 6.71 -15.13
C LEU A 23 -1.09 6.87 -13.84
N GLN A 24 -0.17 5.95 -13.56
CA GLN A 24 0.70 6.03 -12.39
C GLN A 24 1.60 7.27 -12.42
N VAL A 25 2.21 7.58 -13.57
CA VAL A 25 3.03 8.79 -13.74
C VAL A 25 2.17 10.04 -13.55
N VAL A 26 0.99 10.10 -14.15
CA VAL A 26 0.08 11.25 -14.01
C VAL A 26 -0.31 11.46 -12.55
N VAL A 27 -0.74 10.41 -11.86
CA VAL A 27 -1.04 10.44 -10.42
C VAL A 27 0.17 10.89 -9.61
N GLY A 28 1.35 10.38 -9.93
CA GLY A 28 2.58 10.75 -9.26
C GLY A 28 2.92 12.23 -9.42
N VAL A 29 2.75 12.79 -10.63
CA VAL A 29 2.90 14.24 -10.87
C VAL A 29 1.91 15.05 -10.04
N TYR A 30 0.64 14.64 -9.97
CA TYR A 30 -0.36 15.31 -9.13
C TYR A 30 -0.01 15.28 -7.63
N PHE A 31 0.57 14.18 -7.15
CA PHE A 31 1.08 14.08 -5.78
C PHE A 31 2.25 15.04 -5.50
N LEU A 32 3.09 15.35 -6.51
CA LEU A 32 4.19 16.30 -6.34
C LEU A 32 3.76 17.76 -6.48
N THR A 33 2.84 18.06 -7.39
CA THR A 33 2.40 19.44 -7.67
C THR A 33 1.29 19.90 -6.72
N GLN A 34 0.40 18.99 -6.32
CA GLN A 34 -0.76 19.26 -5.47
C GLN A 34 -0.96 18.13 -4.43
N PRO A 35 0.01 17.92 -3.51
CA PRO A 35 0.05 16.78 -2.60
C PRO A 35 -1.20 16.65 -1.74
N LEU A 36 -1.62 17.75 -1.11
CA LEU A 36 -2.77 17.77 -0.21
C LEU A 36 -4.08 17.52 -0.94
N THR A 37 -4.27 18.11 -2.12
CA THR A 37 -5.49 17.92 -2.93
C THR A 37 -5.59 16.48 -3.39
N THR A 38 -4.49 15.93 -3.91
CA THR A 38 -4.43 14.54 -4.40
C THR A 38 -4.66 13.57 -3.24
N ALA A 39 -4.01 13.78 -2.08
CA ALA A 39 -4.22 12.96 -0.89
C ALA A 39 -5.69 12.96 -0.42
N LYS A 40 -6.38 14.10 -0.44
CA LYS A 40 -7.82 14.18 -0.08
C LYS A 40 -8.68 13.28 -0.96
N VAL A 41 -8.43 13.27 -2.27
CA VAL A 41 -9.17 12.43 -3.21
C VAL A 41 -8.85 10.96 -2.98
N PHE A 42 -7.57 10.61 -2.90
CA PHE A 42 -7.15 9.21 -2.69
C PHE A 42 -7.65 8.63 -1.37
N THR A 43 -7.53 9.38 -0.27
CA THR A 43 -8.04 8.93 1.04
C THR A 43 -9.55 8.76 1.06
N TRP A 44 -10.29 9.58 0.31
CA TRP A 44 -11.73 9.41 0.13
C TRP A 44 -12.09 8.15 -0.65
N LEU A 45 -11.37 7.88 -1.75
CA LEU A 45 -11.51 6.64 -2.52
C LEU A 45 -11.19 5.41 -1.67
N ILE A 46 -10.18 5.50 -0.80
CA ILE A 46 -9.83 4.44 0.15
C ILE A 46 -10.95 4.20 1.16
N GLY A 47 -11.63 5.26 1.62
CA GLY A 47 -12.81 5.13 2.47
C GLY A 47 -13.91 4.30 1.81
N TRP A 48 -14.24 4.60 0.55
CA TRP A 48 -15.19 3.80 -0.23
C TRP A 48 -14.72 2.36 -0.46
N TYR A 49 -13.45 2.17 -0.78
CA TYR A 49 -12.87 0.84 -0.94
C TYR A 49 -13.00 0.01 0.35
N TRP A 50 -12.73 0.60 1.52
CA TRP A 50 -12.90 -0.05 2.82
C TRP A 50 -14.35 -0.33 3.17
N LEU A 51 -15.29 0.54 2.79
CA LEU A 51 -16.72 0.26 2.92
C LEU A 51 -17.13 -0.96 2.11
N VAL A 52 -16.75 -1.01 0.84
CA VAL A 52 -17.11 -2.11 -0.07
C VAL A 52 -16.46 -3.42 0.38
N THR A 53 -15.17 -3.40 0.73
CA THR A 53 -14.46 -4.62 1.18
C THR A 53 -14.91 -5.07 2.57
N GLY A 54 -15.20 -4.15 3.49
CA GLY A 54 -15.78 -4.45 4.79
C GLY A 54 -17.15 -5.11 4.65
N ALA A 55 -18.03 -4.54 3.82
CA ALA A 55 -19.32 -5.13 3.51
C ALA A 55 -19.18 -6.51 2.85
N TYR A 56 -18.24 -6.67 1.91
CA TYR A 56 -17.93 -7.96 1.30
C TYR A 56 -17.52 -9.01 2.34
N TYR A 57 -16.65 -8.68 3.30
CA TYR A 57 -16.27 -9.61 4.36
C TYR A 57 -17.48 -10.05 5.20
N LEU A 58 -18.37 -9.11 5.55
CA LEU A 58 -19.59 -9.41 6.29
C LEU A 58 -20.55 -10.30 5.49
N VAL A 59 -20.77 -10.00 4.21
CA VAL A 59 -21.64 -10.81 3.33
C VAL A 59 -21.03 -12.20 3.08
N SER A 60 -19.71 -12.31 2.99
CA SER A 60 -19.02 -13.58 2.75
C SER A 60 -19.26 -14.63 3.86
N LEU A 61 -19.62 -14.20 5.08
CA LEU A 61 -19.96 -15.08 6.20
C LEU A 61 -21.24 -15.91 5.96
N ILE A 62 -22.07 -15.51 4.98
CA ILE A 62 -23.29 -16.24 4.63
C ILE A 62 -22.93 -17.57 3.94
N TRP A 63 -21.96 -17.55 3.03
CA TRP A 63 -21.56 -18.74 2.25
C TRP A 63 -20.33 -19.46 2.82
N ASP A 64 -19.39 -18.75 3.44
CA ASP A 64 -18.16 -19.34 3.96
C ASP A 64 -17.81 -18.83 5.35
N ARG A 65 -17.96 -19.71 6.34
CA ARG A 65 -17.66 -19.45 7.75
C ARG A 65 -16.24 -19.84 8.16
N ARG A 66 -15.36 -20.20 7.23
CA ARG A 66 -13.93 -20.33 7.55
C ARG A 66 -13.39 -18.98 8.03
N GLN A 67 -12.60 -19.01 9.11
CA GLN A 67 -12.01 -17.82 9.71
C GLN A 67 -13.07 -16.75 10.08
N TRP A 68 -14.27 -17.18 10.49
CA TRP A 68 -15.41 -16.28 10.72
C TRP A 68 -15.07 -15.11 11.65
N GLY A 69 -14.28 -15.35 12.72
CA GLY A 69 -13.88 -14.32 13.67
C GLY A 69 -13.06 -13.21 13.00
N TRP A 70 -12.10 -13.58 12.15
CA TRP A 70 -11.30 -12.63 11.39
C TRP A 70 -12.12 -11.87 10.35
N LYS A 71 -13.01 -12.57 9.62
CA LYS A 71 -13.90 -11.92 8.63
C LYS A 71 -14.87 -10.94 9.28
N LEU A 72 -15.44 -11.30 10.43
CA LEU A 72 -16.34 -10.42 11.16
C LEU A 72 -15.59 -9.19 11.69
N PHE A 73 -14.42 -9.41 12.31
CA PHE A 73 -13.58 -8.33 12.82
C PHE A 73 -13.11 -7.38 11.72
N SER A 74 -12.55 -7.91 10.63
CA SER A 74 -12.10 -7.10 9.49
C SER A 74 -13.27 -6.42 8.76
N GLY A 75 -14.42 -7.08 8.70
CA GLY A 75 -15.65 -6.52 8.13
C GLY A 75 -16.15 -5.32 8.92
N ILE A 76 -16.28 -5.45 10.24
CA ILE A 76 -16.73 -4.35 11.12
C ILE A 76 -15.73 -3.19 11.05
N ILE A 77 -14.43 -3.46 11.18
CA ILE A 77 -13.40 -2.41 11.11
C ILE A 77 -13.39 -1.76 9.73
N GLY A 78 -13.46 -2.53 8.65
CA GLY A 78 -13.48 -2.00 7.29
C GLY A 78 -14.67 -1.07 7.06
N VAL A 79 -15.86 -1.46 7.50
CA VAL A 79 -17.06 -0.61 7.40
C VAL A 79 -16.92 0.63 8.29
N ALA A 80 -16.54 0.49 9.56
CA ALA A 80 -16.43 1.62 10.47
C ALA A 80 -15.35 2.62 10.04
N ALA A 81 -14.17 2.13 9.67
CA ALA A 81 -13.07 2.97 9.22
C ALA A 81 -13.35 3.58 7.84
N GLY A 82 -13.97 2.81 6.93
CA GLY A 82 -14.40 3.32 5.63
C GLY A 82 -15.44 4.43 5.76
N TRP A 83 -16.44 4.23 6.63
CA TRP A 83 -17.46 5.23 6.94
C TRP A 83 -16.83 6.50 7.52
N PHE A 84 -15.97 6.34 8.53
CA PHE A 84 -15.24 7.45 9.13
C PHE A 84 -14.45 8.24 8.09
N LEU A 85 -13.73 7.56 7.19
CA LEU A 85 -12.97 8.26 6.14
C LEU A 85 -13.89 9.00 5.17
N VAL A 86 -15.05 8.44 4.77
CA VAL A 86 -15.95 9.11 3.83
C VAL A 86 -16.63 10.33 4.45
N ASP A 87 -17.03 10.25 5.71
CA ASP A 87 -17.78 11.30 6.42
C ASP A 87 -16.87 12.39 6.99
N ALA A 88 -15.65 12.04 7.44
CA ALA A 88 -14.74 12.99 8.06
C ALA A 88 -14.36 14.16 7.14
N ASP A 89 -14.10 15.31 7.78
CA ASP A 89 -13.56 16.49 7.11
C ASP A 89 -12.31 16.16 6.28
N PRO A 90 -12.10 16.80 5.11
CA PRO A 90 -10.99 16.45 4.22
C PRO A 90 -9.61 16.49 4.89
N ILE A 91 -9.42 17.39 5.87
CA ILE A 91 -8.16 17.50 6.61
C ILE A 91 -8.02 16.37 7.62
N ALA A 92 -9.06 16.10 8.40
CA ALA A 92 -9.07 15.03 9.40
C ALA A 92 -8.92 13.64 8.76
N ARG A 93 -9.54 13.44 7.59
CA ARG A 93 -9.41 12.23 6.76
C ARG A 93 -7.96 11.96 6.33
N VAL A 94 -7.31 12.96 5.75
CA VAL A 94 -5.91 12.83 5.32
C VAL A 94 -4.98 12.63 6.51
N ALA A 95 -5.18 13.38 7.59
CA ALA A 95 -4.36 13.28 8.79
C ALA A 95 -4.49 11.90 9.45
N SER A 96 -5.71 11.43 9.73
CA SER A 96 -5.97 10.13 10.36
C SER A 96 -5.43 8.96 9.54
N PHE A 97 -5.67 8.96 8.23
CA PHE A 97 -5.16 7.93 7.34
C PHE A 97 -3.63 7.98 7.24
N GLY A 98 -3.05 9.18 7.14
CA GLY A 98 -1.61 9.38 7.12
C GLY A 98 -0.96 8.90 8.42
N PHE A 99 -1.52 9.25 9.58
CA PHE A 99 -1.05 8.76 10.88
C PHE A 99 -1.11 7.24 10.97
N ALA A 100 -2.19 6.62 10.49
CA ALA A 100 -2.30 5.17 10.45
C ALA A 100 -1.21 4.53 9.57
N ILE A 101 -0.93 5.10 8.38
CA ILE A 101 0.16 4.64 7.51
C ILE A 101 1.51 4.80 8.21
N VAL A 102 1.81 5.99 8.76
CA VAL A 102 3.10 6.24 9.42
C VAL A 102 3.31 5.29 10.59
N LEU A 103 2.26 5.05 11.38
CA LEU A 103 2.31 4.11 12.50
C LEU A 103 2.65 2.70 12.01
N VAL A 104 1.96 2.22 10.98
CA VAL A 104 2.21 0.89 10.41
C VAL A 104 3.62 0.81 9.81
N LEU A 105 4.03 1.79 8.99
CA LEU A 105 5.36 1.82 8.38
C LEU A 105 6.48 1.94 9.41
N GLY A 106 6.27 2.71 10.48
CA GLY A 106 7.23 2.87 11.57
C GLY A 106 7.43 1.57 12.34
N ILE A 107 6.34 0.93 12.74
CA ILE A 107 6.38 -0.39 13.41
C ILE A 107 7.00 -1.44 12.48
N GLN A 108 6.59 -1.48 11.22
CA GLN A 108 7.12 -2.42 10.23
C GLN A 108 8.61 -2.18 9.98
N GLY A 109 9.06 -0.92 9.90
CA GLY A 109 10.48 -0.57 9.77
C GLY A 109 11.31 -1.07 10.95
N ILE A 110 10.79 -0.95 12.16
CA ILE A 110 11.44 -1.50 13.37
C ILE A 110 11.48 -3.03 13.31
N ILE A 111 10.36 -3.69 12.98
CA ILE A 111 10.31 -5.16 12.88
C ILE A 111 11.27 -5.67 11.81
N MET A 112 11.24 -5.10 10.60
CA MET A 112 12.17 -5.42 9.52
C MET A 112 13.62 -5.17 9.95
N GLY A 113 13.84 -4.07 10.67
CA GLY A 113 15.15 -3.71 11.19
C GLY A 113 15.70 -4.72 12.17
N ILE A 114 14.90 -5.14 13.16
CA ILE A 114 15.26 -6.20 14.12
C ILE A 114 15.51 -7.51 13.38
N SER A 115 14.64 -7.89 12.45
CA SER A 115 14.82 -9.12 11.66
C SER A 115 16.10 -9.10 10.83
N GLY A 116 16.48 -7.94 10.27
CA GLY A 116 17.72 -7.76 9.50
C GLY A 116 18.96 -7.86 10.36
N LEU A 117 18.93 -7.31 11.58
CA LEU A 117 20.02 -7.49 12.55
C LEU A 117 20.16 -8.96 12.97
N ILE A 118 19.07 -9.64 13.28
CA ILE A 118 19.09 -11.08 13.59
C ILE A 118 19.68 -11.87 12.42
N ALA A 119 19.25 -11.59 11.19
CA ALA A 119 19.76 -12.24 9.99
C ALA A 119 21.27 -11.99 9.78
N ALA A 120 21.78 -10.80 10.11
CA ALA A 120 23.20 -10.48 10.02
C ALA A 120 24.04 -11.39 10.93
N PHE A 121 23.56 -11.66 12.16
CA PHE A 121 24.21 -12.60 13.09
C PHE A 121 24.06 -14.07 12.67
N GLN A 122 23.04 -14.41 11.87
CA GLN A 122 22.79 -15.76 11.35
C GLN A 122 23.50 -16.04 10.01
N GLY A 123 24.43 -15.17 9.57
CA GLY A 123 25.19 -15.36 8.34
C GLY A 123 24.61 -14.66 7.10
N GLY A 124 23.60 -13.81 7.25
CA GLY A 124 23.05 -12.96 6.18
C GLY A 124 23.99 -11.84 5.70
N GLY A 125 25.18 -11.74 6.27
CA GLY A 125 26.22 -10.81 5.89
C GLY A 125 26.00 -9.38 6.38
N LEU A 126 27.00 -8.53 6.10
CA LEU A 126 27.05 -7.13 6.54
C LEU A 126 25.88 -6.32 5.94
N GLY A 127 25.47 -6.64 4.71
CA GLY A 127 24.35 -5.99 4.03
C GLY A 127 23.03 -6.10 4.80
N ALA A 128 22.72 -7.27 5.35
CA ALA A 128 21.52 -7.47 6.18
C ALA A 128 21.56 -6.61 7.45
N GLY A 129 22.74 -6.48 8.07
CA GLY A 129 22.93 -5.68 9.28
C GLY A 129 22.78 -4.17 9.03
N ILE A 130 23.39 -3.65 7.97
CA ILE A 130 23.26 -2.22 7.59
C ILE A 130 21.80 -1.89 7.26
N MET A 131 21.16 -2.70 6.39
CA MET A 131 19.77 -2.46 6.02
C MET A 131 18.84 -2.58 7.23
N GLY A 132 19.14 -3.51 8.13
CA GLY A 132 18.46 -3.65 9.41
C GLY A 132 18.56 -2.38 10.25
N GLY A 133 19.78 -1.90 10.49
CA GLY A 133 20.04 -0.66 11.25
C GLY A 133 19.35 0.57 10.65
N ILE A 134 19.44 0.76 9.32
CA ILE A 134 18.76 1.86 8.62
C ILE A 134 17.25 1.75 8.83
N SER A 135 16.67 0.55 8.70
CA SER A 135 15.22 0.34 8.87
C SER A 135 14.74 0.68 10.28
N ILE A 136 15.52 0.34 11.31
CA ILE A 136 15.23 0.74 12.70
C ILE A 136 15.25 2.26 12.83
N VAL A 137 16.31 2.92 12.34
CA VAL A 137 16.44 4.38 12.43
C VAL A 137 15.27 5.06 11.72
N VAL A 138 14.94 4.64 10.50
CA VAL A 138 13.79 5.17 9.76
C VAL A 138 12.49 4.93 10.52
N GLY A 139 12.29 3.73 11.08
CA GLY A 139 11.10 3.41 11.86
C GLY A 139 10.96 4.29 13.10
N ILE A 140 12.05 4.51 13.84
CA ILE A 140 12.07 5.40 15.01
C ILE A 140 11.82 6.85 14.59
N LEU A 141 12.42 7.33 13.49
CA LEU A 141 12.22 8.69 13.00
C LEU A 141 10.76 8.94 12.59
N LEU A 142 10.12 7.96 11.92
CA LEU A 142 8.71 8.03 11.54
C LEU A 142 7.80 8.12 12.76
N LEU A 143 8.06 7.31 13.80
CA LEU A 143 7.26 7.31 15.02
C LEU A 143 7.56 8.52 15.93
N GLY A 144 8.77 9.06 15.89
CA GLY A 144 9.19 10.20 16.69
C GLY A 144 8.51 11.52 16.28
N ASN A 145 8.17 11.67 14.99
CA ASN A 145 7.37 12.80 14.52
C ASN A 145 6.39 12.37 13.42
N MET A 146 5.29 11.76 13.87
CA MET A 146 4.29 11.21 12.97
C MET A 146 3.59 12.30 12.13
N ALA A 147 3.48 13.53 12.64
CA ALA A 147 2.84 14.64 11.93
C ALA A 147 3.69 15.09 10.74
N ALA A 148 4.99 15.29 10.95
CA ALA A 148 5.93 15.62 9.88
C ALA A 148 6.02 14.47 8.86
N ALA A 149 6.10 13.23 9.34
CA ALA A 149 6.13 12.05 8.46
C ALA A 149 4.86 11.97 7.58
N THR A 150 3.68 12.19 8.17
CA THR A 150 2.40 12.21 7.46
C THR A 150 2.36 13.30 6.39
N LEU A 151 2.89 14.48 6.70
CA LEU A 151 3.01 15.55 5.74
C LEU A 151 3.89 15.13 4.56
N VAL A 152 4.99 14.43 4.79
CA VAL A 152 5.92 14.03 3.71
C VAL A 152 5.39 12.87 2.85
N LEU A 153 4.46 12.05 3.36
CA LEU A 153 3.94 10.85 2.67
C LEU A 153 3.47 11.09 1.23
N PRO A 154 2.63 12.11 0.92
CA PRO A 154 2.21 12.43 -0.45
C PRO A 154 3.38 12.54 -1.44
N TRP A 155 4.47 13.20 -1.04
CA TRP A 155 5.64 13.37 -1.90
C TRP A 155 6.36 12.06 -2.16
N VAL A 156 6.54 11.24 -1.10
CA VAL A 156 7.15 9.92 -1.20
C VAL A 156 6.33 9.02 -2.14
N ILE A 157 5.01 8.97 -1.94
CA ILE A 157 4.07 8.24 -2.79
C ILE A 157 4.16 8.74 -4.24
N GLY A 158 4.23 10.06 -4.45
CA GLY A 158 4.36 10.66 -5.78
C GLY A 158 5.62 10.22 -6.51
N ILE A 159 6.78 10.25 -5.84
CA ILE A 159 8.06 9.80 -6.43
C ILE A 159 7.98 8.31 -6.79
N PHE A 160 7.51 7.46 -5.88
CA PHE A 160 7.37 6.02 -6.15
C PHE A 160 6.39 5.73 -7.28
N ALA A 161 5.29 6.49 -7.38
CA ALA A 161 4.32 6.35 -8.47
C ALA A 161 4.92 6.73 -9.83
N ILE A 162 5.72 7.79 -9.90
CA ILE A 162 6.43 8.17 -11.14
C ILE A 162 7.46 7.11 -11.53
N VAL A 163 8.31 6.70 -10.59
CA VAL A 163 9.37 5.72 -10.85
C VAL A 163 8.75 4.38 -11.28
N GLY A 164 7.76 3.88 -10.54
CA GLY A 164 7.02 2.67 -10.88
C GLY A 164 6.31 2.78 -12.22
N GLY A 165 5.70 3.93 -12.51
CA GLY A 165 5.01 4.18 -13.78
C GLY A 165 5.96 4.16 -14.97
N ILE A 166 7.15 4.77 -14.84
CA ILE A 166 8.21 4.71 -15.87
C ILE A 166 8.65 3.26 -16.11
N PHE A 167 8.89 2.48 -15.05
CA PHE A 167 9.23 1.06 -15.19
C PHE A 167 8.13 0.25 -15.88
N ALA A 168 6.86 0.51 -15.55
CA ALA A 168 5.71 -0.15 -16.17
C ALA A 168 5.61 0.21 -17.67
N ILE A 169 5.83 1.47 -18.05
CA ILE A 169 5.85 1.90 -19.46
C ILE A 169 6.96 1.17 -20.21
N ILE A 170 8.17 1.11 -19.66
CA ILE A 170 9.30 0.38 -20.26
C ILE A 170 8.95 -1.10 -20.44
N MET A 171 8.37 -1.74 -19.41
CA MET A 171 7.97 -3.14 -19.47
C MET A 171 6.88 -3.40 -20.52
N ALA A 172 5.91 -2.49 -20.66
CA ALA A 172 4.86 -2.61 -21.66
C ALA A 172 5.43 -2.69 -23.09
N PHE A 173 6.44 -1.88 -23.39
CA PHE A 173 7.13 -1.93 -24.68
C PHE A 173 8.00 -3.18 -24.86
N ARG A 174 8.47 -3.81 -23.78
CA ARG A 174 9.21 -5.09 -23.84
C ARG A 174 8.32 -6.31 -24.09
N LEU A 175 7.02 -6.21 -23.79
CA LEU A 175 6.04 -7.30 -23.95
C LEU A 175 5.37 -7.32 -25.32
N LYS A 176 5.57 -6.27 -26.13
CA LYS A 176 5.10 -6.18 -27.52
C LYS A 176 6.06 -6.92 -28.44
#